data_AF-A0A1J8QE19-F1
#
_entry.id   AF-A0A1J8QE19-F1
#
_cell.length_a   1.000
_cell.length_b   1.000
_cell.length_c   1.000
_cell.angle_alpha   90.00
_cell.angle_beta   90.00
_cell.angle_gamma   90.00
#
_symmetry.space_group_name_H-M   'P 1'
#
loop_
_entity.id
_entity.type
_entity.pdbx_description
1 polymer ?
#
loop_
_entity_poly.entity_id
_entity_poly.type
_entity_poly.pdbx_seq_one_letter_code
_entity_poly.pdbx_strand_id
1 'polypeptide(L)' 'MSLIFGWGRRACVGRHVANASLWIAMTSFLATFSVRKVLDEHGKEIPVVPKFSIGLASS' A
#
# COMPACT_ATOMS: atom_id res chain seq x y z
N MET A 1 0.62 -5.09 -12.73
CA MET A 1 -0.83 -5.38 -12.70
C MET A 1 -1.16 -6.72 -13.40
N SER A 2 -0.96 -6.95 -14.71
CA SER A 2 -1.57 -8.05 -15.50
C SER A 2 -1.66 -9.46 -14.89
N LEU A 3 -0.64 -9.94 -14.17
CA LEU A 3 -0.65 -11.27 -13.53
C LEU A 3 -1.86 -11.52 -12.59
N ILE A 4 -2.31 -10.49 -11.86
CA ILE A 4 -3.36 -10.63 -10.83
C ILE A 4 -4.77 -10.81 -11.44
N PHE A 5 -4.98 -10.34 -12.67
CA PHE A 5 -6.31 -10.38 -13.30
C PHE A 5 -6.30 -11.25 -14.57
N GLY A 6 -5.32 -12.14 -14.69
CA GLY A 6 -5.21 -13.09 -15.79
C GLY A 6 -4.71 -12.48 -17.11
N TRP A 7 -4.40 -13.36 -18.06
CA TRP A 7 -3.91 -13.03 -19.39
C TRP A 7 -4.74 -13.74 -20.47
N GLY A 8 -4.76 -13.17 -21.67
CA GLY A 8 -5.49 -13.74 -22.82
C GLY A 8 -7.00 -13.50 -22.75
N ARG A 9 -7.79 -14.38 -23.39
CA ARG A 9 -9.26 -14.24 -23.48
C ARG A 9 -10.02 -14.31 -22.15
N ARG A 10 -9.35 -14.71 -21.06
CA ARG A 10 -9.91 -14.76 -19.69
C ARG A 10 -9.36 -13.65 -18.79
N ALA A 11 -8.71 -12.64 -19.36
CA ALA A 11 -8.32 -11.46 -18.60
C ALA A 11 -9.57 -10.74 -18.04
N CYS A 12 -9.51 -10.31 -16.79
CA CYS A 12 -10.63 -9.61 -16.18
C CYS A 12 -10.88 -8.29 -16.91
N VAL A 13 -12.04 -8.19 -17.55
CA VAL A 13 -12.53 -6.96 -18.21
C VAL A 13 -12.65 -5.79 -17.23
N GLY A 14 -12.89 -6.06 -15.94
CA GLY A 14 -12.95 -5.07 -14.87
C GLY A 14 -11.59 -4.51 -14.42
N ARG A 15 -10.47 -4.91 -15.05
CA ARG A 15 -9.12 -4.47 -14.68
C ARG A 15 -8.99 -2.95 -14.54
N HIS A 16 -9.53 -2.24 -15.53
CA HIS A 16 -9.41 -0.79 -15.61
C HIS A 16 -10.21 -0.10 -14.51
N VAL A 17 -11.43 -0.57 -14.25
CA VAL A 17 -12.29 -0.08 -13.18
C VAL A 17 -11.63 -0.31 -11.82
N ALA A 18 -11.13 -1.53 -11.57
CA ALA A 18 -10.45 -1.86 -10.32
C ALA A 18 -9.18 -1.03 -10.11
N ASN A 19 -8.42 -0.75 -11.17
CA ASN A 19 -7.23 0.07 -11.07
C ASN A 19 -7.57 1.54 -10.78
N ALA A 20 -8.59 2.08 -11.46
CA ALA A 20 -9.07 3.44 -11.23
C ALA A 20 -9.64 3.60 -9.81
N SER A 21 -10.46 2.65 -9.34
CA SER A 21 -11.03 2.70 -7.99
C SER A 21 -9.94 2.61 -6.92
N LEU A 22 -8.94 1.74 -7.10
CA LEU A 22 -7.82 1.63 -6.17
C LEU A 22 -7.00 2.92 -6.12
N TRP A 23 -6.74 3.51 -7.28
CA TRP A 23 -6.03 4.78 -7.37
C TRP A 23 -6.79 5.89 -6.64
N ILE A 24 -8.08 6.05 -6.94
CA ILE A 24 -8.95 7.05 -6.30
C ILE A 24 -8.99 6.82 -4.78
N ALA A 25 -9.11 5.58 -4.32
CA ALA A 25 -9.12 5.26 -2.90
C ALA A 25 -7.79 5.65 -2.23
N MET A 26 -6.64 5.30 -2.84
CA MET A 26 -5.33 5.67 -2.31
C MET A 26 -5.12 7.18 -2.29
N THR A 27 -5.45 7.89 -3.38
CA THR A 27 -5.32 9.35 -3.45
C THR A 27 -6.25 10.04 -2.48
N SER A 28 -7.50 9.59 -2.35
CA SER A 28 -8.46 10.15 -1.39
C SER A 28 -7.96 9.95 0.04
N PHE A 29 -7.46 8.75 0.35
CA PHE A 29 -6.88 8.45 1.65
C PHE A 29 -5.67 9.37 1.95
N LEU A 30 -4.76 9.56 1.00
CA LEU A 30 -3.63 10.48 1.18
C LEU A 30 -4.05 11.96 1.26
N ALA A 31 -5.14 12.34 0.59
CA ALA A 31 -5.67 13.69 0.64
C ALA A 31 -6.37 14.01 1.97
N THR A 32 -7.09 13.04 2.54
CA THR A 32 -7.78 13.21 3.83
C THR A 32 -6.88 12.93 5.03
N PHE A 33 -5.93 12.00 4.89
CA PHE A 33 -5.02 11.60 5.96
C PHE A 33 -3.61 12.08 5.66
N SER A 34 -3.13 13.00 6.51
CA SER A 34 -1.72 13.38 6.50
C SER A 34 -0.92 12.33 7.28
N VAL A 35 -0.35 11.36 6.57
CA VAL A 35 0.54 10.35 7.17
C VAL A 35 1.82 11.06 7.60
N ARG A 36 1.93 11.39 8.89
CA ARG A 36 3.12 11.96 9.51
C ARG A 36 3.73 10.95 10.46
N LYS A 37 5.05 10.98 10.61
CA LYS A 37 5.71 10.19 11.65
C LYS A 37 5.14 10.62 13.00
N VAL A 38 4.89 9.65 13.87
CA VAL A 38 4.52 9.92 15.26
C VAL A 38 5.63 10.77 15.88
N LEU A 39 5.25 11.96 16.34
CA LEU A 39 6.10 12.89 17.07
C LEU A 39 5.99 12.54 18.56
N ASP A 40 7.12 12.55 19.26
CA ASP A 40 7.17 12.38 20.72
C ASP A 40 6.60 13.63 21.43
N GLU A 41 6.37 13.58 22.75
CA GLU A 41 5.84 14.69 23.55
C GLU A 41 6.69 15.99 23.50
N HIS A 42 7.89 15.91 22.92
CA HIS A 42 8.81 17.02 22.70
C HIS A 42 8.96 17.42 21.22
N GLY A 43 8.07 16.97 20.33
CA GLY A 43 8.05 17.38 18.93
C GLY A 43 9.19 16.80 18.07
N LYS A 44 9.92 15.81 18.59
CA LYS A 44 10.98 15.09 17.87
C LYS A 44 10.40 13.89 17.14
N GLU A 45 10.76 13.70 15.88
CA GLU A 45 10.38 12.50 15.11
C GLU A 45 10.85 11.25 15.86
N ILE A 46 9.92 10.38 16.29
CA ILE A 46 10.27 9.10 16.89
C ILE A 46 10.91 8.27 15.77
N PRO A 47 12.17 7.83 15.91
CA PRO A 47 12.80 6.97 14.92
C PRO A 47 11.98 5.69 14.85
N VAL A 48 11.26 5.51 13.74
CA VAL A 48 10.55 4.27 13.43
C VAL A 48 11.63 3.24 13.12
N VAL A 49 12.19 2.60 14.15
CA VAL A 49 13.16 1.51 13.98
C VAL A 49 12.33 0.35 13.44
N PRO A 50 12.43 0.01 12.15
CA PRO A 50 11.63 -1.06 11.62
C PRO A 50 12.17 -2.36 12.20
N LYS A 51 11.47 -2.93 13.18
CA LYS A 51 11.74 -4.28 13.68
C LYS A 51 11.31 -5.29 12.61
N PHE A 52 12.10 -5.40 11.55
CA PHE A 52 11.99 -6.53 10.64
C PHE A 52 12.54 -7.76 11.37
N SER A 53 11.65 -8.54 11.99
CA SER A 53 11.99 -9.92 12.33
C SER A 53 12.13 -10.65 11.01
N ILE A 54 13.36 -11.02 10.65
CA ILE A 54 13.64 -11.82 9.46
C ILE A 54 13.04 -13.19 9.74
N GLY A 55 11.80 -13.41 9.32
CA GLY A 55 11.21 -14.73 9.25
C GLY A 55 11.90 -15.49 8.12
N LEU A 56 13.09 -16.02 8.40
CA LEU A 56 13.69 -17.08 7.60
C LEU A 56 12.74 -18.26 7.64
N ALA A 57 11.83 -18.34 6.66
CA ALA A 57 11.19 -19.59 6.32
C ALA A 57 12.25 -20.44 5.63
N SER A 58 12.99 -21.21 6.44
CA SER A 58 13.78 -22.32 5.95
C SER A 58 12.84 -23.42 5.48
N SER A 59 12.76 -23.64 4.17
CA SER A 59 12.38 -24.91 3.54
C SER A 59 12.89 -24.95 2.11
#